data_AF-A0A2T8HME9-F1
#
_entry.id   AF-A0A2T8HME9-F1
#
_cell.length_a   1.000
_cell.length_b   1.000
_cell.length_c   1.000
_cell.angle_alpha   90.00
_cell.angle_beta   90.00
_cell.angle_gamma   90.00
#
_symmetry.space_group_name_H-M   'P 1'
#
loop_
_entity.id
_entity.type
_entity.pdbx_description
1 polymer ?
#
loop_
_entity_poly.entity_id
_entity_poly.type
_entity_poly.pdbx_seq_one_letter_code
_entity_poly.pdbx_strand_id
1 'polypeptide(L)'
;MTIKHIALAVAGLLGLTSCDKYLDITPTGSQLVETTQDFYELVAWPNRGYPINNFQYLVDDQWLKESNVIGVAANMNTINFLFQDDADRVRRIASSSMYNQTYKYIGQWNNIISLVDESTGDADLKQLAKAEAKVFRAFDHFLLINVYAKAYDATTAATDGGIAIMDKYDLEAVPTKSTVQQVYDFIQKDIDEAIPYLQEKPGNVYHPSLAFAWAFKAKVHLFKREITQAKEAALKALTYNDKLFDLVDLASKGGPTVLNVPAANNPEVLSYQYITGYNEMNFGYNYIISPELTSMFKSADDKRFTLFFNTTNNSLQDAAAGTSYYVMTYTRFFYPTVGMKTPELYLMLAECYAREDNYQQAVDMLNTLRKTRIAGSDAVLTAPNTRKETMDLVINERRKELPFGYHRFFDLKRLNIEPEYAKTVVRKFPIVSTAVPQETYTLEPNSRMYIIPFPLDVMEKNPNIRLNTNEVVPF
;
A
#
# COMPACT_ATOMS: atom_id res chain seq x y z
N MET A 1 49.95 16.74 78.75
CA MET A 1 50.15 16.86 77.30
C MET A 1 48.90 16.33 76.60
N THR A 2 48.15 17.22 75.94
CA THR A 2 47.23 16.97 74.79
C THR A 2 46.22 15.81 74.79
N ILE A 3 44.97 16.16 75.09
CA ILE A 3 43.70 15.96 74.34
C ILE A 3 43.77 15.14 73.01
N LYS A 4 42.80 14.23 72.75
CA LYS A 4 41.58 14.46 71.87
C LYS A 4 41.09 13.26 70.98
N HIS A 5 39.75 13.08 70.97
CA HIS A 5 38.79 12.39 70.04
C HIS A 5 38.65 10.85 70.13
N ILE A 6 37.50 10.24 70.48
CA ILE A 6 36.08 10.28 70.01
C ILE A 6 35.86 9.60 68.65
N ALA A 7 34.98 8.57 68.70
CA ALA A 7 34.03 8.07 67.69
C ALA A 7 34.27 6.63 67.21
N LEU A 8 33.49 5.67 67.74
CA LEU A 8 32.67 4.78 66.90
C LEU A 8 31.67 4.01 67.78
N ALA A 9 30.44 4.51 67.84
CA ALA A 9 29.26 3.76 68.26
C ALA A 9 28.35 3.62 67.05
N VAL A 10 27.55 2.55 67.05
CA VAL A 10 26.42 2.29 66.13
C VAL A 10 26.81 1.64 64.79
N ALA A 11 27.07 0.34 64.83
CA ALA A 11 26.93 -0.55 63.67
C ALA A 11 25.76 -1.51 63.95
N GLY A 12 24.58 -1.14 63.48
CA GLY A 12 23.37 -1.97 63.60
C GLY A 12 22.12 -1.13 63.41
N LEU A 13 21.35 -1.45 62.37
CA LEU A 13 20.15 -0.77 61.85
C LEU A 13 20.41 0.42 60.92
N LEU A 14 20.70 0.11 59.65
CA LEU A 14 20.21 0.91 58.52
C LEU A 14 19.40 -0.01 57.62
N GLY A 15 18.16 0.41 57.40
CA GLY A 15 17.08 -0.39 56.87
C GLY A 15 17.19 -0.73 55.38
N LEU A 16 16.36 -1.69 55.02
CA LEU A 16 15.87 -1.96 53.69
C LEU A 16 15.19 -0.70 53.14
N THR A 17 15.94 0.17 52.47
CA THR A 17 15.34 1.11 51.52
C THR A 17 15.31 0.42 50.17
N SER A 18 14.12 -0.04 49.80
CA SER A 18 13.76 -0.38 48.42
C SER A 18 14.27 0.72 47.48
N CYS A 19 15.06 0.36 46.47
CA CYS A 19 15.40 1.26 45.38
C CYS A 19 14.19 1.40 44.45
N ASP A 20 13.12 2.06 44.90
CA ASP A 20 11.92 2.33 44.09
C ASP A 20 12.17 3.38 42.99
N LYS A 21 13.38 3.94 42.86
CA LYS A 21 13.67 5.06 41.93
C LYS A 21 14.56 4.71 40.74
N TYR A 22 14.96 3.44 40.56
CA TYR A 22 15.78 3.06 39.41
C TYR A 22 14.95 2.71 38.16
N LEU A 23 13.62 2.58 38.30
CA LEU A 23 12.70 2.32 37.19
C LEU A 23 11.91 3.56 36.72
N ASP A 24 11.94 4.66 37.47
CA ASP A 24 11.26 5.93 37.13
C ASP A 24 12.24 6.94 36.50
N ILE A 25 12.99 6.52 35.49
CA ILE A 25 13.68 7.48 34.62
C ILE A 25 12.76 7.71 33.42
N THR A 26 11.84 8.66 33.55
CA THR A 26 11.17 9.20 32.36
C THR A 26 12.25 9.82 31.47
N PRO A 27 12.46 9.33 30.23
CA PRO A 27 13.49 9.87 29.36
C PRO A 27 13.31 11.38 29.22
N THR A 28 14.36 12.14 29.53
CA THR A 28 14.31 13.60 29.46
C THR A 28 14.07 14.00 27.99
N GLY A 29 12.85 14.45 27.68
CA GLY A 29 12.42 14.78 26.31
C GLY A 29 11.35 13.86 25.71
N SER A 30 10.90 12.80 26.39
CA SER A 30 9.68 12.08 26.00
C SER A 30 8.47 12.73 26.68
N GLN A 31 7.48 13.19 25.92
CA GLN A 31 6.14 13.41 26.48
C GLN A 31 5.65 12.06 27.02
N LEU A 32 5.30 12.00 28.31
CA LEU A 32 4.59 10.83 28.83
C LEU A 32 3.21 10.84 28.17
N VAL A 33 2.83 9.73 27.54
CA VAL A 33 1.50 9.57 26.96
C VAL A 33 0.56 9.26 28.11
N GLU A 34 -0.16 10.26 28.61
CA GLU A 34 -0.99 10.15 29.83
C GLU A 34 -2.48 10.33 29.53
N THR A 35 -2.80 11.20 28.57
CA THR A 35 -4.18 11.59 28.29
C THR A 35 -4.73 10.88 27.05
N THR A 36 -6.05 10.78 26.99
CA THR A 36 -6.72 10.26 25.79
C THR A 36 -6.41 11.11 24.55
N GLN A 37 -6.21 12.41 24.73
CA GLN A 37 -5.83 13.31 23.64
C GLN A 37 -4.44 12.96 23.08
N ASP A 38 -3.47 12.63 23.94
CA ASP A 38 -2.13 12.20 23.49
C ASP A 38 -2.23 10.94 22.62
N PHE A 39 -3.02 9.95 23.04
CA PHE A 39 -3.25 8.73 22.25
C PHE A 39 -3.95 9.01 20.92
N TYR A 40 -4.95 9.89 20.91
CA TYR A 40 -5.64 10.27 19.69
C TYR A 40 -4.70 10.98 18.71
N GLU A 41 -3.82 11.85 19.19
CA GLU A 41 -2.80 12.52 18.37
C GLU A 41 -1.77 11.53 17.78
N LEU A 42 -1.45 10.45 18.50
CA LEU A 42 -0.59 9.38 17.98
C LEU A 42 -1.22 8.57 16.84
N VAL A 43 -2.54 8.65 16.65
CA VAL A 43 -3.20 8.06 15.46
C VAL A 43 -2.80 8.82 14.20
N ALA A 44 -2.76 10.16 14.28
CA ALA A 44 -2.28 10.99 13.20
C ALA A 44 -0.77 10.80 13.02
N TRP A 45 -0.40 9.99 12.03
CA TRP A 45 1.01 9.77 11.71
C TRP A 45 1.35 10.35 10.33
N PRO A 46 1.85 11.60 10.28
CA PRO A 46 2.39 12.20 9.07
C PRO A 46 3.59 11.42 8.54
N ASN A 47 3.73 11.37 7.21
CA ASN A 47 4.86 10.71 6.54
C ASN A 47 4.90 9.18 6.66
N ARG A 48 3.76 8.52 6.94
CA ARG A 48 3.64 7.06 6.77
C ARG A 48 3.94 6.65 5.33
N GLY A 49 5.07 5.97 5.15
CA GLY A 49 5.58 5.51 3.86
C GLY A 49 5.51 4.00 3.76
N TYR A 50 5.16 3.48 2.58
CA TYR A 50 5.19 2.03 2.31
C TYR A 50 5.98 1.76 1.03
N PRO A 51 7.32 1.67 1.13
CA PRO A 51 8.19 1.49 -0.03
C PRO A 51 7.88 0.22 -0.83
N ILE A 52 8.06 0.27 -2.14
CA ILE A 52 7.76 -0.86 -3.05
C ILE A 52 9.00 -1.55 -3.64
N ASN A 53 10.18 -1.28 -3.07
CA ASN A 53 11.50 -1.63 -3.61
C ASN A 53 11.75 -3.14 -3.81
N ASN A 54 10.86 -4.02 -3.36
CA ASN A 54 10.98 -5.48 -3.54
C ASN A 54 10.03 -6.07 -4.60
N PHE A 55 9.07 -5.31 -5.15
CA PHE A 55 8.08 -5.86 -6.09
C PHE A 55 7.65 -4.91 -7.23
N GLN A 56 8.12 -3.66 -7.22
CA GLN A 56 7.74 -2.62 -8.20
C GLN A 56 7.96 -2.96 -9.69
N TYR A 57 8.77 -3.99 -10.00
CA TYR A 57 9.00 -4.43 -11.39
C TYR A 57 8.34 -5.76 -11.73
N LEU A 58 7.54 -6.33 -10.83
CA LEU A 58 6.70 -7.52 -11.06
C LEU A 58 5.32 -7.15 -11.61
N VAL A 59 5.29 -6.12 -12.45
CA VAL A 59 4.08 -5.47 -12.98
C VAL A 59 4.33 -5.07 -14.44
N ASP A 60 3.27 -4.84 -15.18
CA ASP A 60 3.31 -4.47 -16.60
C ASP A 60 3.08 -2.97 -16.84
N ASP A 61 3.20 -2.13 -15.80
CA ASP A 61 3.08 -0.69 -15.86
C ASP A 61 4.39 0.06 -15.58
N GLN A 62 5.40 -0.58 -14.97
CA GLN A 62 6.74 0.00 -14.73
C GLN A 62 7.84 -0.54 -15.67
N TRP A 63 8.84 0.30 -15.89
CA TRP A 63 10.01 0.02 -16.72
C TRP A 63 11.34 0.39 -16.05
N LEU A 64 12.43 -0.26 -16.47
CA LEU A 64 13.80 0.08 -16.12
C LEU A 64 14.57 0.53 -17.36
N LYS A 65 15.48 1.50 -17.17
CA LYS A 65 16.42 1.87 -18.22
C LYS A 65 17.38 0.74 -18.51
N GLU A 66 17.86 0.70 -19.74
CA GLU A 66 18.82 -0.31 -20.15
C GLU A 66 20.13 -0.24 -19.38
N SER A 67 20.62 0.98 -19.10
CA SER A 67 21.80 1.21 -18.28
C SER A 67 21.65 0.83 -16.80
N ASN A 68 20.43 0.53 -16.34
CA ASN A 68 20.17 0.00 -15.00
C ASN A 68 20.10 -1.54 -14.96
N VAL A 69 20.23 -2.19 -16.12
CA VAL A 69 20.14 -3.65 -16.24
C VAL A 69 21.37 -4.22 -16.93
N ILE A 70 21.76 -3.68 -18.10
CA ILE A 70 22.91 -4.16 -18.88
C ILE A 70 24.21 -3.78 -18.18
N GLY A 71 25.08 -4.77 -17.94
CA GLY A 71 26.36 -4.57 -17.26
C GLY A 71 26.24 -4.25 -15.78
N VAL A 72 25.03 -4.28 -15.21
CA VAL A 72 24.77 -4.07 -13.78
C VAL A 72 24.76 -5.42 -13.07
N ALA A 73 25.44 -5.51 -11.92
CA ALA A 73 25.39 -6.70 -11.09
C ALA A 73 23.94 -7.00 -10.69
N ALA A 74 23.54 -8.26 -10.82
CA ALA A 74 22.18 -8.67 -10.51
C ALA A 74 21.78 -8.22 -9.10
N ASN A 75 20.60 -7.61 -8.99
CA ASN A 75 19.99 -7.17 -7.76
C ASN A 75 18.47 -7.42 -7.83
N MET A 76 17.73 -7.12 -6.76
CA MET A 76 16.29 -7.40 -6.71
C MET A 76 15.51 -6.68 -7.83
N ASN A 77 15.90 -5.46 -8.22
CA ASN A 77 15.23 -4.74 -9.29
C ASN A 77 15.45 -5.41 -10.65
N THR A 78 16.69 -5.80 -10.97
CA THR A 78 16.98 -6.46 -12.25
C THR A 78 16.38 -7.87 -12.32
N ILE A 79 16.42 -8.62 -11.20
CA ILE A 79 15.79 -9.95 -11.10
C ILE A 79 14.29 -9.85 -11.37
N ASN A 80 13.61 -8.92 -10.68
CA ASN A 80 12.18 -8.71 -10.87
C ASN A 80 11.84 -8.16 -12.26
N PHE A 81 12.68 -7.29 -12.81
CA PHE A 81 12.45 -6.71 -14.13
C PHE A 81 12.64 -7.72 -15.27
N LEU A 82 13.60 -8.64 -15.14
CA LEU A 82 13.84 -9.70 -16.11
C LEU A 82 13.08 -10.99 -15.81
N PHE A 83 12.24 -11.00 -14.76
CA PHE A 83 11.46 -12.16 -14.34
C PHE A 83 12.32 -13.42 -14.13
N GLN A 84 13.51 -13.26 -13.53
CA GLN A 84 14.44 -14.36 -13.25
C GLN A 84 13.94 -15.17 -12.06
N ASP A 85 13.03 -16.10 -12.31
CA ASP A 85 12.38 -16.89 -11.28
C ASP A 85 13.33 -17.87 -10.58
N ASP A 86 14.40 -18.28 -11.25
CA ASP A 86 15.48 -19.17 -10.80
C ASP A 86 16.53 -18.49 -9.91
N ALA A 87 16.54 -17.16 -9.86
CA ALA A 87 17.48 -16.40 -9.06
C ALA A 87 17.29 -16.61 -7.55
N ASP A 88 18.39 -16.50 -6.80
CA ASP A 88 18.35 -16.48 -5.34
C ASP A 88 17.84 -15.13 -4.82
N ARG A 89 16.51 -15.00 -4.73
CA ARG A 89 15.86 -13.78 -4.23
C ARG A 89 16.03 -13.61 -2.74
N VAL A 90 16.06 -14.69 -1.98
CA VAL A 90 16.15 -14.69 -0.51
C VAL A 90 17.44 -13.99 -0.07
N ARG A 91 18.60 -14.39 -0.62
CA ARG A 91 19.89 -13.72 -0.33
C ARG A 91 19.95 -12.25 -0.77
N ARG A 92 19.03 -11.81 -1.62
CA ARG A 92 18.97 -10.45 -2.15
C ARG A 92 17.98 -9.56 -1.40
N ILE A 93 17.27 -10.09 -0.40
CA ILE A 93 16.44 -9.34 0.55
C ILE A 93 17.02 -9.52 1.95
N ALA A 94 18.20 -8.93 2.18
CA ALA A 94 18.82 -8.92 3.51
C ALA A 94 17.91 -8.27 4.57
N SER A 95 17.25 -7.17 4.19
CA SER A 95 16.22 -6.47 4.96
C SER A 95 15.16 -5.89 4.01
N SER A 96 13.98 -5.55 4.54
CA SER A 96 12.94 -4.84 3.76
C SER A 96 12.39 -3.65 4.52
N SER A 97 12.52 -2.46 3.94
CA SER A 97 11.89 -1.24 4.43
C SER A 97 10.37 -1.36 4.49
N MET A 98 9.75 -2.05 3.52
CA MET A 98 8.31 -2.28 3.51
C MET A 98 7.90 -3.12 4.73
N TYR A 99 8.52 -4.29 4.91
CA TYR A 99 8.23 -5.16 6.06
C TYR A 99 8.42 -4.41 7.39
N ASN A 100 9.59 -3.80 7.57
CA ASN A 100 9.99 -3.20 8.83
C ASN A 100 9.15 -1.96 9.18
N GLN A 101 8.81 -1.11 8.21
CA GLN A 101 7.96 0.05 8.45
C GLN A 101 6.52 -0.37 8.76
N THR A 102 5.96 -1.33 8.03
CA THR A 102 4.58 -1.76 8.26
C THR A 102 4.40 -2.42 9.63
N TYR A 103 5.31 -3.28 10.06
CA TYR A 103 5.25 -3.82 11.43
C TYR A 103 5.54 -2.78 12.52
N LYS A 104 6.35 -1.76 12.22
CA LYS A 104 6.51 -0.60 13.13
C LYS A 104 5.20 0.15 13.32
N TYR A 105 4.44 0.38 12.24
CA TYR A 105 3.14 1.04 12.32
C TYR A 105 2.13 0.19 13.09
N ILE A 106 2.07 -1.13 12.82
CA ILE A 106 1.26 -2.07 13.60
C ILE A 106 1.60 -2.01 15.09
N GLY A 107 2.89 -1.92 15.45
CA GLY A 107 3.34 -1.77 16.83
C GLY A 107 2.75 -0.52 17.52
N GLN A 108 2.65 0.60 16.81
CA GLN A 108 2.03 1.82 17.35
C GLN A 108 0.52 1.69 17.50
N TRP A 109 -0.17 1.10 16.52
CA TRP A 109 -1.61 0.85 16.63
C TRP A 109 -1.91 -0.07 17.80
N ASN A 110 -1.10 -1.11 17.98
CA ASN A 110 -1.20 -2.01 19.11
C ASN A 110 -0.96 -1.30 20.45
N ASN A 111 -0.01 -0.37 20.51
CA ASN A 111 0.23 0.45 21.70
C ASN A 111 -1.02 1.29 22.05
N ILE A 112 -1.58 2.02 21.08
CA ILE A 112 -2.79 2.82 21.27
C ILE A 112 -3.96 1.94 21.72
N ILE A 113 -4.22 0.84 21.00
CA ILE A 113 -5.32 -0.09 21.29
C ILE A 113 -5.21 -0.69 22.71
N SER A 114 -3.99 -1.01 23.15
CA SER A 114 -3.75 -1.66 24.44
C SER A 114 -3.83 -0.69 25.62
N LEU A 115 -3.43 0.57 25.44
CA LEU A 115 -3.20 1.49 26.56
C LEU A 115 -4.24 2.61 26.69
N VAL A 116 -4.95 2.97 25.63
CA VAL A 116 -5.83 4.16 25.66
C VAL A 116 -7.02 4.04 26.63
N ASP A 117 -7.45 2.83 27.00
CA ASP A 117 -8.49 2.64 28.03
C ASP A 117 -8.05 3.16 29.40
N GLU A 118 -6.76 3.01 29.72
CA GLU A 118 -6.16 3.39 31.00
C GLU A 118 -5.84 4.90 31.06
N SER A 119 -5.85 5.59 29.91
CA SER A 119 -5.59 7.03 29.84
C SER A 119 -6.63 7.88 30.56
N THR A 120 -6.28 9.11 30.95
CA THR A 120 -7.26 10.06 31.49
C THR A 120 -7.88 10.88 30.36
N GLY A 121 -9.21 10.87 30.23
CA GLY A 121 -9.91 11.66 29.21
C GLY A 121 -11.29 11.12 28.84
N ASP A 122 -11.88 11.73 27.81
CA ASP A 122 -13.23 11.46 27.32
C ASP A 122 -13.39 10.03 26.78
N ALA A 123 -14.47 9.36 27.17
CA ALA A 123 -14.70 7.95 26.82
C ALA A 123 -14.97 7.74 25.33
N ASP A 124 -15.65 8.68 24.67
CA ASP A 124 -15.94 8.59 23.24
C ASP A 124 -14.66 8.81 22.43
N LEU A 125 -13.79 9.73 22.86
CA LEU A 125 -12.47 9.92 22.25
C LEU A 125 -11.56 8.68 22.41
N LYS A 126 -11.65 7.95 23.53
CA LYS A 126 -10.94 6.65 23.69
C LYS A 126 -11.42 5.65 22.64
N GLN A 127 -12.73 5.51 22.48
CA GLN A 127 -13.31 4.58 21.49
C GLN A 127 -12.94 4.98 20.07
N LEU A 128 -12.97 6.29 19.76
CA LEU A 128 -12.54 6.81 18.47
C LEU A 128 -11.06 6.47 18.21
N ALA A 129 -10.15 6.80 19.12
CA ALA A 129 -8.72 6.50 18.96
C ALA A 129 -8.45 5.01 18.74
N LYS A 130 -9.16 4.13 19.47
CA LYS A 130 -9.10 2.67 19.26
C LYS A 130 -9.60 2.25 17.90
N ALA A 131 -10.77 2.75 17.49
CA ALA A 131 -11.37 2.39 16.22
C ALA A 131 -10.47 2.80 15.05
N GLU A 132 -9.95 4.01 15.08
CA GLU A 132 -9.04 4.49 14.05
C GLU A 132 -7.73 3.68 14.00
N ALA A 133 -7.15 3.34 15.16
CA ALA A 133 -5.99 2.47 15.25
C ALA A 133 -6.27 1.06 14.71
N LYS A 134 -7.45 0.47 14.98
CA LYS A 134 -7.86 -0.84 14.44
C LYS A 134 -7.95 -0.81 12.90
N VAL A 135 -8.54 0.24 12.31
CA VAL A 135 -8.62 0.34 10.84
C VAL A 135 -7.23 0.41 10.22
N PHE A 136 -6.31 1.19 10.80
CA PHE A 136 -4.94 1.25 10.27
C PHE A 136 -4.17 -0.05 10.50
N ARG A 137 -4.37 -0.73 11.63
CA ARG A 137 -3.79 -2.06 11.87
C ARG A 137 -4.30 -3.07 10.85
N ALA A 138 -5.59 -3.08 10.54
CA ALA A 138 -6.16 -3.90 9.49
C ALA A 138 -5.57 -3.56 8.12
N PHE A 139 -5.41 -2.28 7.80
CA PHE A 139 -4.83 -1.81 6.54
C PHE A 139 -3.37 -2.28 6.37
N ASP A 140 -2.58 -2.17 7.43
CA ASP A 140 -1.17 -2.58 7.43
C ASP A 140 -1.01 -4.10 7.26
N HIS A 141 -1.85 -4.90 7.94
CA HIS A 141 -1.88 -6.35 7.72
C HIS A 141 -2.35 -6.70 6.30
N PHE A 142 -3.29 -5.94 5.73
CA PHE A 142 -3.74 -6.13 4.34
C PHE A 142 -2.64 -5.86 3.32
N LEU A 143 -1.80 -4.83 3.52
CA LEU A 143 -0.64 -4.60 2.67
C LEU A 143 0.36 -5.76 2.77
N LEU A 144 0.69 -6.19 3.99
CA LEU A 144 1.63 -7.28 4.23
C LEU A 144 1.16 -8.60 3.61
N ILE A 145 -0.08 -9.03 3.83
CA ILE A 145 -0.57 -10.32 3.32
C ILE A 145 -0.55 -10.36 1.79
N ASN A 146 -0.90 -9.26 1.14
CA ASN A 146 -0.91 -9.17 -0.32
C ASN A 146 0.49 -9.02 -0.94
N VAL A 147 1.53 -8.73 -0.15
CA VAL A 147 2.94 -8.74 -0.60
C VAL A 147 3.58 -10.11 -0.37
N TYR A 148 3.46 -10.66 0.84
CA TYR A 148 4.25 -11.81 1.29
C TYR A 148 3.54 -13.16 1.21
N ALA A 149 2.26 -13.22 0.85
CA ALA A 149 1.51 -14.47 0.73
C ALA A 149 0.84 -14.62 -0.65
N LYS A 150 0.22 -15.78 -0.88
CA LYS A 150 -0.64 -15.99 -2.05
C LYS A 150 -1.85 -15.06 -2.02
N ALA A 151 -2.44 -14.79 -3.19
CA ALA A 151 -3.74 -14.16 -3.26
C ALA A 151 -4.78 -15.02 -2.51
N TYR A 152 -5.81 -14.39 -1.95
CA TYR A 152 -6.86 -15.12 -1.24
C TYR A 152 -7.61 -16.03 -2.21
N ASP A 153 -7.54 -17.34 -1.93
CA ASP A 153 -8.38 -18.34 -2.57
C ASP A 153 -9.13 -19.12 -1.50
N ALA A 154 -10.46 -19.05 -1.50
CA ALA A 154 -11.29 -19.72 -0.49
C ALA A 154 -11.02 -21.24 -0.39
N THR A 155 -10.52 -21.87 -1.46
CA THR A 155 -10.20 -23.31 -1.48
C THR A 155 -8.90 -23.65 -0.75
N THR A 156 -7.93 -22.74 -0.69
CA THR A 156 -6.59 -23.01 -0.12
C THR A 156 -6.22 -22.09 1.04
N ALA A 157 -6.92 -20.96 1.24
CA ALA A 157 -6.58 -19.92 2.21
C ALA A 157 -6.48 -20.43 3.66
N ALA A 158 -7.18 -21.49 4.01
CA ALA A 158 -7.10 -22.16 5.32
C ALA A 158 -5.76 -22.87 5.58
N THR A 159 -4.97 -23.10 4.53
CA THR A 159 -3.69 -23.84 4.59
C THR A 159 -2.53 -23.07 3.98
N ASP A 160 -2.80 -22.11 3.10
CA ASP A 160 -1.79 -21.24 2.54
C ASP A 160 -1.14 -20.40 3.64
N GLY A 161 0.19 -20.44 3.69
CA GLY A 161 0.97 -19.64 4.62
C GLY A 161 0.75 -18.15 4.39
N GLY A 162 0.41 -17.44 5.46
CA GLY A 162 0.21 -16.00 5.48
C GLY A 162 1.38 -15.28 6.13
N ILE A 163 1.07 -14.28 6.94
CA ILE A 163 2.01 -13.46 7.71
C ILE A 163 1.79 -13.68 9.21
N ALA A 164 2.66 -13.10 10.05
CA ALA A 164 2.37 -12.99 11.47
C ALA A 164 1.24 -11.97 11.71
N ILE A 165 0.29 -12.32 12.56
CA ILE A 165 -0.69 -11.37 13.11
C ILE A 165 -0.08 -10.81 14.38
N MET A 166 0.06 -9.49 14.45
CA MET A 166 0.46 -8.79 15.67
C MET A 166 -0.75 -8.01 16.18
N ASP A 167 -1.45 -8.54 17.18
CA ASP A 167 -2.76 -8.07 17.65
C ASP A 167 -2.73 -7.30 18.97
N LYS A 168 -1.57 -7.22 19.63
CA LYS A 168 -1.34 -6.48 20.87
C LYS A 168 0.10 -5.98 20.98
N TYR A 169 0.36 -5.06 21.90
CA TYR A 169 1.70 -4.62 22.22
C TYR A 169 2.35 -5.64 23.17
N ASP A 170 3.41 -6.29 22.71
CA ASP A 170 4.11 -7.34 23.45
C ASP A 170 5.58 -7.38 23.01
N LEU A 171 6.49 -6.95 23.88
CA LEU A 171 7.93 -6.87 23.59
C LEU A 171 8.60 -8.25 23.56
N GLU A 172 7.99 -9.24 24.22
CA GLU A 172 8.51 -10.61 24.32
C GLU A 172 7.85 -11.55 23.30
N ALA A 173 6.99 -11.02 22.44
CA ALA A 173 6.29 -11.81 21.43
C ALA A 173 7.28 -12.46 20.46
N VAL A 174 7.16 -13.78 20.30
CA VAL A 174 7.83 -14.55 19.25
C VAL A 174 6.77 -14.97 18.23
N PRO A 175 6.43 -14.11 17.25
CA PRO A 175 5.30 -14.35 16.37
C PRO A 175 5.49 -15.61 15.50
N THR A 176 4.39 -16.28 15.23
CA THR A 176 4.30 -17.37 14.24
C THR A 176 3.48 -16.91 13.04
N LYS A 177 3.68 -17.54 11.88
CA LYS A 177 2.80 -17.27 10.72
C LYS A 177 1.39 -17.78 10.99
N SER A 178 0.42 -16.93 10.66
CA SER A 178 -0.97 -17.32 10.47
C SER A 178 -1.21 -17.76 9.03
N THR A 179 -2.32 -18.41 8.77
CA THR A 179 -2.80 -18.73 7.42
C THR A 179 -3.32 -17.48 6.72
N VAL A 180 -3.42 -17.50 5.39
CA VAL A 180 -4.04 -16.42 4.61
C VAL A 180 -5.45 -16.13 5.13
N GLN A 181 -6.25 -17.16 5.39
CA GLN A 181 -7.61 -17.00 5.91
C GLN A 181 -7.64 -16.27 7.26
N GLN A 182 -6.85 -16.73 8.24
CA GLN A 182 -6.80 -16.11 9.56
C GLN A 182 -6.43 -14.62 9.52
N VAL A 183 -5.53 -14.24 8.60
CA VAL A 183 -5.14 -12.83 8.44
C VAL A 183 -6.28 -12.00 7.86
N TYR A 184 -6.98 -12.50 6.84
CA TYR A 184 -8.16 -11.81 6.28
C TYR A 184 -9.32 -11.72 7.28
N ASP A 185 -9.54 -12.76 8.08
CA ASP A 185 -10.56 -12.76 9.13
C ASP A 185 -10.23 -11.72 10.22
N PHE A 186 -8.96 -11.61 10.61
CA PHE A 186 -8.49 -10.58 11.54
C PHE A 186 -8.68 -9.16 10.99
N ILE A 187 -8.30 -8.93 9.72
CA ILE A 187 -8.49 -7.65 9.02
C ILE A 187 -9.98 -7.26 9.02
N GLN A 188 -10.85 -8.19 8.64
CA GLN A 188 -12.29 -7.96 8.59
C GLN A 188 -12.87 -7.64 9.96
N LYS A 189 -12.47 -8.39 11.00
CA LYS A 189 -12.87 -8.14 12.39
C LYS A 189 -12.50 -6.73 12.85
N ASP A 190 -11.25 -6.32 12.65
CA ASP A 190 -10.79 -4.98 13.07
C ASP A 190 -11.57 -3.86 12.36
N ILE A 191 -11.88 -4.02 11.07
CA ILE A 191 -12.70 -3.06 10.31
C ILE A 191 -14.12 -3.00 10.89
N ASP A 192 -14.76 -4.16 11.09
CA ASP A 192 -16.15 -4.24 11.52
C ASP A 192 -16.35 -3.72 12.95
N GLU A 193 -15.41 -3.99 13.85
CA GLU A 193 -15.42 -3.46 15.21
C GLU A 193 -15.15 -1.94 15.26
N ALA A 194 -14.42 -1.39 14.29
CA ALA A 194 -14.09 0.03 14.25
C ALA A 194 -15.23 0.91 13.69
N ILE A 195 -15.90 0.46 12.63
CA ILE A 195 -16.91 1.25 11.89
C ILE A 195 -17.91 2.00 12.80
N PRO A 196 -18.50 1.40 13.85
CA PRO A 196 -19.50 2.08 14.68
C PRO A 196 -19.00 3.35 15.39
N TYR A 197 -17.68 3.50 15.54
CA TYR A 197 -17.06 4.58 16.33
C TYR A 197 -16.32 5.61 15.48
N LEU A 198 -16.17 5.37 14.17
CA LEU A 198 -15.46 6.29 13.28
C LEU A 198 -16.30 7.51 12.92
N GLN A 199 -15.62 8.63 12.67
CA GLN A 199 -16.26 9.87 12.25
C GLN A 199 -16.48 9.91 10.73
N GLU A 200 -17.59 10.54 10.30
CA GLU A 200 -17.82 10.84 8.88
C GLU A 200 -16.76 11.81 8.35
N LYS A 201 -16.52 12.88 9.10
CA LYS A 201 -15.49 13.87 8.83
C LYS A 201 -14.34 13.67 9.84
N PRO A 202 -13.18 13.15 9.40
CA PRO A 202 -12.05 12.94 10.29
C PRO A 202 -11.45 14.26 10.74
N GLY A 203 -10.74 14.28 11.86
CA GLY A 203 -10.10 15.49 12.39
C GLY A 203 -9.11 16.14 11.41
N ASN A 204 -8.40 15.32 10.64
CA ASN A 204 -7.56 15.73 9.50
C ASN A 204 -7.31 14.52 8.58
N VAL A 205 -6.56 14.72 7.49
CA VAL A 205 -6.29 13.66 6.49
C VAL A 205 -5.48 12.45 6.99
N TYR A 206 -4.86 12.54 8.16
CA TYR A 206 -4.12 11.43 8.76
C TYR A 206 -4.99 10.50 9.60
N HIS A 207 -6.22 10.92 9.93
CA HIS A 207 -7.21 10.09 10.62
C HIS A 207 -8.12 9.38 9.60
N PRO A 208 -8.51 8.12 9.84
CA PRO A 208 -9.41 7.38 8.96
C PRO A 208 -10.86 7.85 9.15
N SER A 209 -11.57 8.02 8.05
CA SER A 209 -13.00 8.33 8.04
C SER A 209 -13.86 7.08 7.88
N LEU A 210 -15.16 7.22 8.12
CA LEU A 210 -16.15 6.21 7.70
C LEU A 210 -16.05 5.90 6.20
N ALA A 211 -15.83 6.92 5.35
CA ALA A 211 -15.66 6.71 3.92
C ALA A 211 -14.50 5.76 3.62
N PHE A 212 -13.36 5.94 4.29
CA PHE A 212 -12.21 5.05 4.14
C PHE A 212 -12.48 3.65 4.68
N ALA A 213 -13.03 3.50 5.89
CA ALA A 213 -13.27 2.18 6.47
C ALA A 213 -14.22 1.33 5.61
N TRP A 214 -15.30 1.94 5.09
CA TRP A 214 -16.21 1.25 4.18
C TRP A 214 -15.56 0.96 2.82
N ALA A 215 -14.74 1.87 2.29
CA ALA A 215 -13.99 1.62 1.05
C ALA A 215 -12.99 0.48 1.22
N PHE A 216 -12.29 0.44 2.35
CA PHE A 216 -11.35 -0.61 2.66
C PHE A 216 -12.06 -1.95 2.88
N LYS A 217 -13.20 -1.96 3.57
CA LYS A 217 -14.08 -3.14 3.67
C LYS A 217 -14.45 -3.68 2.29
N ALA A 218 -14.84 -2.80 1.37
CA ALA A 218 -15.15 -3.18 -0.01
C ALA A 218 -13.96 -3.84 -0.71
N LYS A 219 -12.76 -3.26 -0.54
CA LYS A 219 -11.52 -3.80 -1.11
C LYS A 219 -11.17 -5.18 -0.54
N VAL A 220 -11.34 -5.39 0.76
CA VAL A 220 -11.13 -6.70 1.41
C VAL A 220 -12.08 -7.75 0.83
N HIS A 221 -13.38 -7.44 0.75
CA HIS A 221 -14.35 -8.33 0.14
C HIS A 221 -14.06 -8.61 -1.34
N LEU A 222 -13.67 -7.60 -2.12
CA LEU A 222 -13.32 -7.78 -3.53
C LEU A 222 -12.12 -8.72 -3.70
N PHE A 223 -11.12 -8.61 -2.83
CA PHE A 223 -9.94 -9.49 -2.82
C PHE A 223 -10.28 -10.93 -2.40
N LYS A 224 -11.33 -11.12 -1.59
CA LYS A 224 -11.91 -12.44 -1.27
C LYS A 224 -12.87 -12.96 -2.34
N ARG A 225 -13.13 -12.16 -3.39
CA ARG A 225 -14.15 -12.42 -4.44
C ARG A 225 -15.59 -12.49 -3.89
N GLU A 226 -15.85 -11.82 -2.78
CA GLU A 226 -17.18 -11.68 -2.15
C GLU A 226 -17.92 -10.48 -2.77
N ILE A 227 -18.37 -10.65 -4.03
CA ILE A 227 -18.79 -9.56 -4.92
C ILE A 227 -19.97 -8.74 -4.36
N THR A 228 -20.97 -9.41 -3.80
CA THR A 228 -22.14 -8.73 -3.22
C THR A 228 -21.74 -7.81 -2.07
N GLN A 229 -20.96 -8.33 -1.12
CA GLN A 229 -20.50 -7.59 0.04
C GLN A 229 -19.53 -6.46 -0.35
N ALA A 230 -18.68 -6.69 -1.35
CA ALA A 230 -17.80 -5.67 -1.91
C ALA A 230 -18.61 -4.50 -2.47
N LYS A 231 -19.64 -4.79 -3.27
CA LYS A 231 -20.54 -3.79 -3.85
C LYS A 231 -21.29 -3.01 -2.78
N GLU A 232 -21.89 -3.68 -1.81
CA GLU A 232 -22.64 -3.05 -0.71
C GLU A 232 -21.75 -2.10 0.10
N ALA A 233 -20.54 -2.55 0.47
CA ALA A 233 -19.59 -1.73 1.21
C ALA A 233 -19.09 -0.53 0.36
N ALA A 234 -18.86 -0.71 -0.94
CA ALA A 234 -18.43 0.37 -1.82
C ALA A 234 -19.53 1.42 -2.02
N LEU A 235 -20.79 1.00 -2.20
CA LEU A 235 -21.95 1.90 -2.25
C LEU A 235 -22.09 2.67 -0.93
N LYS A 236 -21.90 1.99 0.22
CA LYS A 236 -21.93 2.64 1.53
C LYS A 236 -20.81 3.68 1.68
N ALA A 237 -19.60 3.39 1.20
CA ALA A 237 -18.49 4.35 1.20
C ALA A 237 -18.81 5.62 0.41
N LEU A 238 -19.44 5.48 -0.78
CA LEU A 238 -19.85 6.62 -1.60
C LEU A 238 -20.92 7.50 -0.93
N THR A 239 -21.70 6.97 0.03
CA THR A 239 -22.63 7.82 0.81
C THR A 239 -21.90 8.84 1.69
N TYR A 240 -20.63 8.60 2.02
CA TYR A 240 -19.80 9.51 2.81
C TYR A 240 -18.87 10.38 1.95
N ASN A 241 -18.31 9.84 0.86
CA ASN A 241 -17.53 10.61 -0.11
C ASN A 241 -17.61 10.01 -1.52
N ASP A 242 -18.24 10.75 -2.43
CA ASP A 242 -18.43 10.42 -3.84
C ASP A 242 -17.61 11.30 -4.81
N LYS A 243 -16.78 12.19 -4.28
CA LYS A 243 -16.17 13.28 -5.06
C LYS A 243 -15.13 12.75 -6.03
N LEU A 244 -15.12 13.29 -7.25
CA LEU A 244 -14.06 13.09 -8.23
C LEU A 244 -13.48 14.45 -8.58
N PHE A 245 -12.16 14.56 -8.53
CA PHE A 245 -11.43 15.77 -8.88
C PHE A 245 -11.32 15.88 -10.41
N ASP A 246 -11.66 17.02 -10.98
CA ASP A 246 -11.71 17.21 -12.42
C ASP A 246 -10.33 17.58 -12.99
N LEU A 247 -9.66 16.61 -13.64
CA LEU A 247 -8.39 16.84 -14.32
C LEU A 247 -8.54 17.60 -15.63
N VAL A 248 -9.73 17.57 -16.25
CA VAL A 248 -10.03 18.37 -17.46
C VAL A 248 -10.10 19.85 -17.10
N ASP A 249 -10.78 20.17 -16.00
CA ASP A 249 -10.80 21.53 -15.43
C ASP A 249 -9.39 21.96 -14.96
N LEU A 250 -8.65 21.11 -14.25
CA LEU A 250 -7.28 21.41 -13.85
C LEU A 250 -6.37 21.72 -15.05
N ALA A 251 -6.48 20.95 -16.14
CA ALA A 251 -5.73 21.20 -17.36
C ALA A 251 -6.05 22.58 -17.95
N SER A 252 -7.34 22.97 -17.96
CA SER A 252 -7.77 24.28 -18.46
C SER A 252 -7.21 25.46 -17.66
N LYS A 253 -6.85 25.23 -16.39
CA LYS A 253 -6.29 26.22 -15.47
C LYS A 253 -4.76 26.19 -15.39
N GLY A 254 -4.09 25.50 -16.31
CA GLY A 254 -2.64 25.46 -16.42
C GLY A 254 -1.97 24.24 -15.76
N GLY A 255 -2.74 23.29 -15.23
CA GLY A 255 -2.24 22.01 -14.77
C GLY A 255 -1.57 22.02 -13.38
N PRO A 256 -1.07 20.86 -12.94
CA PRO A 256 -0.53 20.64 -11.59
C PRO A 256 0.80 21.36 -11.31
N THR A 257 1.44 21.92 -12.34
CA THR A 257 2.64 22.78 -12.20
C THR A 257 2.29 24.23 -11.85
N VAL A 258 1.07 24.66 -12.15
CA VAL A 258 0.56 26.01 -11.84
C VAL A 258 -0.31 25.97 -10.59
N LEU A 259 -1.20 24.98 -10.49
CA LEU A 259 -2.10 24.79 -9.36
C LEU A 259 -1.69 23.56 -8.55
N ASN A 260 -1.17 23.80 -7.35
CA ASN A 260 -0.83 22.73 -6.41
C ASN A 260 -2.11 22.17 -5.76
N VAL A 261 -2.21 20.85 -5.70
CA VAL A 261 -3.30 20.13 -5.04
C VAL A 261 -2.68 19.13 -4.05
N PRO A 262 -2.28 19.60 -2.84
CA PRO A 262 -1.82 18.69 -1.79
C PRO A 262 -2.95 17.76 -1.36
N ALA A 263 -2.62 16.67 -0.68
CA ALA A 263 -3.61 15.64 -0.35
C ALA A 263 -4.76 16.17 0.52
N ALA A 264 -4.47 17.10 1.45
CA ALA A 264 -5.46 17.79 2.26
C ALA A 264 -6.50 18.58 1.43
N ASN A 265 -6.16 18.96 0.21
CA ASN A 265 -7.03 19.71 -0.68
C ASN A 265 -7.60 18.84 -1.82
N ASN A 266 -7.19 17.58 -1.93
CA ASN A 266 -7.73 16.67 -2.93
C ASN A 266 -8.98 15.99 -2.36
N PRO A 267 -10.19 16.30 -2.88
CA PRO A 267 -11.45 15.76 -2.36
C PRO A 267 -11.59 14.24 -2.58
N GLU A 268 -10.75 13.64 -3.44
CA GLU A 268 -10.75 12.21 -3.70
C GLU A 268 -10.10 11.40 -2.57
N VAL A 269 -9.32 12.03 -1.69
CA VAL A 269 -8.53 11.31 -0.68
C VAL A 269 -9.45 10.75 0.40
N LEU A 270 -9.46 9.42 0.52
CA LEU A 270 -10.14 8.71 1.62
C LEU A 270 -9.15 8.40 2.74
N SER A 271 -7.94 7.99 2.38
CA SER A 271 -6.84 7.81 3.31
C SER A 271 -5.52 8.28 2.72
N TYR A 272 -4.68 8.82 3.59
CA TYR A 272 -3.45 9.47 3.18
C TYR A 272 -2.19 8.71 3.62
N GLN A 273 -1.54 8.06 2.66
CA GLN A 273 -0.30 7.30 2.86
C GLN A 273 0.60 7.39 1.63
N TYR A 274 1.90 7.53 1.85
CA TYR A 274 2.90 7.73 0.80
C TYR A 274 3.53 6.42 0.36
N ILE A 275 3.98 6.35 -0.90
CA ILE A 275 4.85 5.25 -1.35
C ILE A 275 6.24 5.37 -0.72
N THR A 276 6.78 6.59 -0.57
CA THR A 276 8.04 6.82 0.15
C THR A 276 7.83 7.86 1.25
N GLY A 277 8.37 7.63 2.44
CA GLY A 277 7.99 8.30 3.68
C GLY A 277 8.49 9.72 3.89
N TYR A 278 8.53 10.58 2.85
CA TYR A 278 9.14 11.91 2.97
C TYR A 278 8.36 13.11 2.41
N ASN A 279 7.42 12.98 1.45
CA ASN A 279 6.56 14.10 0.99
C ASN A 279 5.51 13.73 -0.08
N GLU A 280 4.61 14.69 -0.35
CA GLU A 280 3.51 14.75 -1.35
C GLU A 280 3.94 14.81 -2.81
N MET A 281 5.24 14.75 -3.07
CA MET A 281 5.74 14.97 -4.42
C MET A 281 5.54 13.72 -5.25
N ASN A 282 5.03 13.93 -6.47
CA ASN A 282 5.18 12.93 -7.50
C ASN A 282 6.68 12.63 -7.65
N PHE A 283 7.04 11.34 -7.55
CA PHE A 283 8.42 10.84 -7.54
C PHE A 283 9.07 10.91 -8.93
N GLY A 284 9.01 12.09 -9.55
CA GLY A 284 9.45 12.31 -10.92
C GLY A 284 10.86 11.79 -11.17
N TYR A 285 11.11 11.41 -12.42
CA TYR A 285 12.38 10.86 -12.92
C TYR A 285 12.75 9.42 -12.49
N ASN A 286 12.08 8.82 -11.48
CA ASN A 286 12.39 7.46 -11.02
C ASN A 286 11.35 6.39 -11.41
N TYR A 287 10.16 6.79 -11.85
CA TYR A 287 9.06 5.90 -12.20
C TYR A 287 8.76 6.01 -13.70
N ILE A 288 9.47 5.20 -14.48
CA ILE A 288 9.30 5.06 -15.92
C ILE A 288 8.14 4.09 -16.17
N ILE A 289 7.20 4.45 -17.04
CA ILE A 289 6.13 3.54 -17.43
C ILE A 289 6.55 2.60 -18.56
N SER A 290 5.95 1.42 -18.59
CA SER A 290 6.18 0.43 -19.65
C SER A 290 5.66 0.92 -21.01
N PRO A 291 6.23 0.43 -22.14
CA PRO A 291 5.68 0.71 -23.47
C PRO A 291 4.20 0.30 -23.58
N GLU A 292 3.83 -0.79 -22.90
CA GLU A 292 2.46 -1.28 -22.89
C GLU A 292 1.52 -0.25 -22.26
N LEU A 293 1.81 0.24 -21.05
CA LEU A 293 0.99 1.25 -20.39
C LEU A 293 0.96 2.56 -21.19
N THR A 294 2.09 3.01 -21.73
CA THR A 294 2.15 4.18 -22.61
C THR A 294 1.15 4.04 -23.77
N SER A 295 1.13 2.88 -24.44
CA SER A 295 0.24 2.63 -25.57
C SER A 295 -1.26 2.59 -25.21
N MET A 296 -1.60 2.45 -23.92
CA MET A 296 -3.00 2.49 -23.46
C MET A 296 -3.57 3.91 -23.42
N PHE A 297 -2.72 4.93 -23.30
CA PHE A 297 -3.12 6.33 -23.41
C PHE A 297 -3.28 6.71 -24.90
N LYS A 298 -4.31 6.13 -25.53
CA LYS A 298 -4.60 6.28 -26.96
C LYS A 298 -5.12 7.66 -27.34
N SER A 299 -5.75 8.37 -26.41
CA SER A 299 -6.31 9.69 -26.64
C SER A 299 -5.29 10.75 -26.26
N ALA A 300 -5.03 11.69 -27.17
CA ALA A 300 -4.26 12.90 -26.86
C ALA A 300 -4.91 13.75 -25.76
N ASP A 301 -6.15 13.42 -25.37
CA ASP A 301 -6.94 14.15 -24.40
C ASP A 301 -7.09 13.48 -23.02
N ASP A 302 -6.41 12.36 -22.75
CA ASP A 302 -6.38 11.79 -21.40
C ASP A 302 -5.44 12.61 -20.49
N LYS A 303 -6.03 13.40 -19.59
CA LYS A 303 -5.31 14.36 -18.75
C LYS A 303 -4.47 13.69 -17.67
N ARG A 304 -4.70 12.41 -17.37
CA ARG A 304 -3.77 11.63 -16.54
C ARG A 304 -2.41 11.54 -17.20
N PHE A 305 -2.40 11.35 -18.51
CA PHE A 305 -1.16 11.25 -19.28
C PHE A 305 -0.55 12.63 -19.48
N THR A 306 -1.32 13.58 -20.03
CA THR A 306 -0.78 14.88 -20.47
C THR A 306 -0.35 15.79 -19.32
N LEU A 307 -0.93 15.64 -18.12
CA LEU A 307 -0.57 16.48 -16.97
C LEU A 307 0.55 15.90 -16.12
N PHE A 308 0.62 14.57 -16.02
CA PHE A 308 1.48 13.91 -15.03
C PHE A 308 2.65 13.15 -15.63
N PHE A 309 2.74 13.01 -16.95
CA PHE A 309 3.90 12.41 -17.60
C PHE A 309 4.59 13.45 -18.47
N ASN A 310 5.91 13.55 -18.30
CA ASN A 310 6.74 14.24 -19.26
C ASN A 310 6.66 13.49 -20.60
N THR A 311 6.73 14.20 -21.71
CA THR A 311 6.75 13.56 -23.04
C THR A 311 7.85 14.14 -23.94
N THR A 312 8.64 15.09 -23.44
CA THR A 312 9.54 15.92 -24.24
C THR A 312 10.98 15.99 -23.69
N ASN A 313 11.21 15.59 -22.44
CA ASN A 313 12.53 15.69 -21.82
C ASN A 313 13.43 14.47 -22.13
N ASN A 314 14.49 14.72 -22.91
CA ASN A 314 15.51 13.74 -23.29
C ASN A 314 16.53 13.38 -22.19
N SER A 315 16.34 13.81 -20.93
CA SER A 315 17.29 13.53 -19.84
C SER A 315 17.44 12.04 -19.53
N LEU A 316 16.56 11.19 -20.06
CA LEU A 316 16.63 9.74 -19.99
C LEU A 316 16.90 9.21 -21.41
N GLN A 317 18.04 8.54 -21.62
CA GLN A 317 18.58 8.24 -22.96
C GLN A 317 17.96 7.03 -23.71
N ASP A 318 16.73 6.62 -23.41
CA ASP A 318 16.09 5.43 -24.04
C ASP A 318 14.91 5.81 -24.97
N ALA A 319 15.02 6.93 -25.71
CA ALA A 319 13.94 7.53 -26.50
C ALA A 319 13.29 6.55 -27.49
N ALA A 320 14.13 5.74 -28.14
CA ALA A 320 13.69 4.75 -29.11
C ALA A 320 12.87 3.60 -28.49
N ALA A 321 12.92 3.40 -27.16
CA ALA A 321 12.09 2.42 -26.47
C ALA A 321 10.63 2.85 -26.32
N GLY A 322 10.30 4.12 -26.57
CA GLY A 322 8.98 4.67 -26.24
C GLY A 322 8.73 4.70 -24.73
N THR A 323 9.79 4.70 -23.90
CA THR A 323 9.71 4.72 -22.43
C THR A 323 10.43 5.91 -21.82
N SER A 324 11.51 6.41 -22.44
CA SER A 324 12.36 7.42 -21.80
C SER A 324 11.73 8.81 -21.67
N TYR A 325 10.70 9.08 -22.45
CA TYR A 325 9.95 10.32 -22.38
C TYR A 325 9.01 10.31 -21.17
N TYR A 326 8.40 9.18 -20.87
CA TYR A 326 7.22 9.05 -20.01
C TYR A 326 7.58 8.80 -18.54
N VAL A 327 8.35 9.72 -17.97
CA VAL A 327 8.48 9.80 -16.52
C VAL A 327 7.46 10.72 -15.92
N MET A 328 7.04 10.39 -14.70
CA MET A 328 6.20 11.28 -13.92
C MET A 328 6.82 12.68 -13.81
N THR A 329 6.00 13.70 -14.06
CA THR A 329 6.37 15.10 -13.85
C THR A 329 6.42 15.39 -12.37
N TYR A 330 7.44 16.12 -11.94
CA TYR A 330 7.54 16.58 -10.57
C TYR A 330 6.51 17.68 -10.29
N THR A 331 5.44 17.34 -9.59
CA THR A 331 4.35 18.26 -9.26
C THR A 331 3.90 18.04 -7.82
N ARG A 332 3.34 19.07 -7.17
CA ARG A 332 2.66 18.94 -5.88
C ARG A 332 1.18 18.63 -6.09
N PHE A 333 0.95 17.50 -6.74
CA PHE A 333 -0.37 16.90 -6.90
C PHE A 333 -0.28 15.49 -6.33
N PHE A 334 -1.24 15.12 -5.50
CA PHE A 334 -1.24 13.81 -4.86
C PHE A 334 -1.66 12.69 -5.84
N TYR A 335 -0.72 12.20 -6.67
CA TYR A 335 -1.00 11.24 -7.75
C TYR A 335 -0.80 9.77 -7.34
N PRO A 336 0.40 9.24 -7.02
CA PRO A 336 0.57 7.85 -6.62
C PRO A 336 0.59 7.71 -5.10
N THR A 337 -0.31 6.88 -4.59
CA THR A 337 -0.65 6.81 -3.15
C THR A 337 -0.79 5.37 -2.75
N VAL A 338 -0.42 5.05 -1.51
CA VAL A 338 -0.70 3.72 -0.94
C VAL A 338 -2.13 3.69 -0.39
N GLY A 339 -2.57 4.86 0.11
CA GLY A 339 -3.93 5.07 0.57
C GLY A 339 -4.97 5.01 -0.54
N MET A 340 -6.23 4.96 -0.11
CA MET A 340 -7.37 4.83 -1.02
C MET A 340 -7.91 6.20 -1.43
N LYS A 341 -8.40 6.26 -2.67
CA LYS A 341 -9.09 7.41 -3.24
C LYS A 341 -10.43 7.00 -3.82
N THR A 342 -11.37 7.94 -3.94
CA THR A 342 -12.68 7.70 -4.54
C THR A 342 -12.64 7.12 -5.96
N PRO A 343 -11.68 7.41 -6.88
CA PRO A 343 -11.61 6.72 -8.17
C PRO A 343 -11.49 5.20 -8.03
N GLU A 344 -10.79 4.71 -7.01
CA GLU A 344 -10.69 3.27 -6.74
C GLU A 344 -12.05 2.68 -6.36
N LEU A 345 -12.90 3.41 -5.61
CA LEU A 345 -14.28 2.97 -5.31
C LEU A 345 -15.12 2.82 -6.58
N TYR A 346 -15.10 3.81 -7.49
CA TYR A 346 -15.83 3.73 -8.76
C TYR A 346 -15.36 2.55 -9.61
N LEU A 347 -14.05 2.28 -9.62
CA LEU A 347 -13.48 1.14 -10.34
C LEU A 347 -13.82 -0.21 -9.70
N MET A 348 -13.87 -0.30 -8.36
CA MET A 348 -14.32 -1.49 -7.65
C MET A 348 -15.82 -1.75 -7.90
N LEU A 349 -16.65 -0.71 -7.93
CA LEU A 349 -18.07 -0.85 -8.29
C LEU A 349 -18.25 -1.27 -9.74
N ALA A 350 -17.48 -0.70 -10.67
CA ALA A 350 -17.50 -1.12 -12.05
C ALA A 350 -17.17 -2.61 -12.19
N GLU A 351 -16.16 -3.09 -11.47
CA GLU A 351 -15.82 -4.52 -11.41
C GLU A 351 -16.97 -5.35 -10.83
N CYS A 352 -17.56 -4.93 -9.71
CA CYS A 352 -18.67 -5.66 -9.10
C CYS A 352 -19.87 -5.77 -10.04
N TYR A 353 -20.28 -4.68 -10.69
CA TYR A 353 -21.36 -4.70 -11.66
C TYR A 353 -21.03 -5.57 -12.88
N ALA A 354 -19.80 -5.53 -13.39
CA ALA A 354 -19.39 -6.37 -14.51
C ALA A 354 -19.50 -7.86 -14.15
N ARG A 355 -19.07 -8.25 -12.94
CA ARG A 355 -19.13 -9.63 -12.43
C ARG A 355 -20.56 -10.11 -12.16
N GLU A 356 -21.49 -9.19 -11.91
CA GLU A 356 -22.93 -9.46 -11.78
C GLU A 356 -23.68 -9.39 -13.14
N ASP A 357 -22.95 -9.35 -14.25
CA ASP A 357 -23.48 -9.22 -15.61
C ASP A 357 -24.28 -7.93 -15.87
N ASN A 358 -24.05 -6.91 -15.05
CA ASN A 358 -24.68 -5.61 -15.15
C ASN A 358 -23.80 -4.62 -15.92
N TYR A 359 -23.60 -4.89 -17.22
CA TYR A 359 -22.57 -4.23 -18.04
C TYR A 359 -22.79 -2.73 -18.23
N GLN A 360 -24.05 -2.29 -18.35
CA GLN A 360 -24.35 -0.88 -18.51
C GLN A 360 -23.94 -0.09 -17.25
N GLN A 361 -24.30 -0.58 -16.07
CA GLN A 361 -23.95 0.04 -14.79
C GLN A 361 -22.44 0.01 -14.55
N ALA A 362 -21.75 -1.07 -14.96
CA ALA A 362 -20.30 -1.11 -14.93
C ALA A 362 -19.68 0.02 -15.77
N VAL A 363 -20.14 0.19 -17.01
CA VAL A 363 -19.68 1.26 -17.90
C VAL A 363 -20.11 2.65 -17.42
N ASP A 364 -21.26 2.80 -16.76
CA ASP A 364 -21.68 4.07 -16.18
C ASP A 364 -20.73 4.54 -15.07
N MET A 365 -20.24 3.61 -14.23
CA MET A 365 -19.21 3.90 -13.22
C MET A 365 -17.89 4.33 -13.88
N LEU A 366 -17.47 3.62 -14.94
CA LEU A 366 -16.28 3.99 -15.72
C LEU A 366 -16.44 5.37 -16.36
N ASN A 367 -17.59 5.65 -16.97
CA ASN A 367 -17.86 6.91 -17.66
C ASN A 367 -17.94 8.09 -16.68
N THR A 368 -18.43 7.87 -15.46
CA THR A 368 -18.43 8.88 -14.40
C THR A 368 -17.01 9.29 -14.05
N LEU A 369 -16.10 8.32 -13.87
CA LEU A 369 -14.68 8.60 -13.68
C LEU A 369 -14.07 9.27 -14.92
N ARG A 370 -14.22 8.65 -16.10
CA ARG A 370 -13.55 9.06 -17.34
C ARG A 370 -13.88 10.49 -17.77
N LYS A 371 -15.10 10.98 -17.54
CA LYS A 371 -15.48 12.37 -17.81
C LYS A 371 -14.67 13.41 -17.05
N THR A 372 -14.09 13.04 -15.91
CA THR A 372 -13.20 13.91 -15.11
C THR A 372 -11.72 13.72 -15.48
N ARG A 373 -11.39 12.81 -16.40
CA ARG A 373 -10.03 12.44 -16.79
C ARG A 373 -9.73 12.74 -18.25
N ILE A 374 -10.72 12.59 -19.13
CA ILE A 374 -10.58 12.62 -20.59
C ILE A 374 -11.50 13.72 -21.12
N ALA A 375 -10.97 14.59 -21.99
CA ALA A 375 -11.78 15.60 -22.66
C ALA A 375 -12.46 15.03 -23.92
N GLY A 376 -13.60 15.62 -24.31
CA GLY A 376 -14.28 15.27 -25.56
C GLY A 376 -15.03 13.94 -25.54
N SER A 377 -15.35 13.42 -26.73
CA SER A 377 -16.16 12.22 -26.91
C SER A 377 -15.49 10.94 -26.42
N ASP A 378 -14.15 10.91 -26.38
CA ASP A 378 -13.37 9.76 -25.91
C ASP A 378 -13.62 9.42 -24.44
N ALA A 379 -14.19 10.34 -23.67
CA ALA A 379 -14.56 10.09 -22.27
C ALA A 379 -15.64 9.02 -22.13
N VAL A 380 -16.48 8.81 -23.14
CA VAL A 380 -17.67 7.95 -23.04
C VAL A 380 -17.43 6.62 -23.74
N LEU A 381 -17.52 5.54 -22.97
CA LEU A 381 -17.54 4.16 -23.45
C LEU A 381 -18.99 3.69 -23.63
N THR A 382 -19.17 2.74 -24.53
CA THR A 382 -20.40 1.94 -24.69
C THR A 382 -20.26 0.61 -23.96
N ALA A 383 -21.34 0.13 -23.34
CA ALA A 383 -21.37 -1.18 -22.72
C ALA A 383 -21.09 -2.31 -23.73
N PRO A 384 -20.10 -3.20 -23.48
CA PRO A 384 -19.94 -4.44 -24.22
C PRO A 384 -21.09 -5.43 -23.96
N ASN A 385 -21.06 -6.57 -24.65
CA ASN A 385 -22.10 -7.59 -24.52
C ASN A 385 -21.71 -8.77 -23.60
N THR A 386 -20.47 -8.79 -23.12
CA THR A 386 -19.95 -9.89 -22.30
C THR A 386 -19.27 -9.38 -21.04
N ARG A 387 -19.28 -10.23 -20.01
CA ARG A 387 -18.53 -10.02 -18.77
C ARG A 387 -17.05 -9.80 -19.05
N LYS A 388 -16.43 -10.65 -19.90
CA LYS A 388 -15.01 -10.57 -20.21
C LYS A 388 -14.62 -9.22 -20.82
N GLU A 389 -15.34 -8.77 -21.85
CA GLU A 389 -15.06 -7.48 -22.48
C GLU A 389 -15.28 -6.30 -21.52
N THR A 390 -16.32 -6.37 -20.68
CA THR A 390 -16.59 -5.35 -19.65
C THR A 390 -15.48 -5.32 -18.60
N MET A 391 -15.05 -6.49 -18.12
CA MET A 391 -13.92 -6.63 -17.19
C MET A 391 -12.62 -6.11 -17.80
N ASP A 392 -12.38 -6.34 -19.10
CA ASP A 392 -11.22 -5.78 -19.79
C ASP A 392 -11.24 -4.24 -19.79
N LEU A 393 -12.41 -3.61 -19.96
CA LEU A 393 -12.55 -2.16 -19.82
C LEU A 393 -12.21 -1.71 -18.39
N VAL A 394 -12.72 -2.41 -17.38
CA VAL A 394 -12.46 -2.09 -15.97
C VAL A 394 -10.97 -2.24 -15.63
N ILE A 395 -10.35 -3.36 -15.98
CA ILE A 395 -8.93 -3.64 -15.74
C ILE A 395 -8.06 -2.59 -16.43
N ASN A 396 -8.38 -2.24 -17.68
CA ASN A 396 -7.62 -1.24 -18.42
C ASN A 396 -7.78 0.17 -17.84
N GLU A 397 -8.97 0.53 -17.36
CA GLU A 397 -9.19 1.83 -16.71
C GLU A 397 -8.47 1.89 -15.35
N ARG A 398 -8.48 0.79 -14.57
CA ARG A 398 -7.70 0.66 -13.33
C ARG A 398 -6.21 0.87 -13.55
N ARG A 399 -5.63 0.30 -14.61
CA ARG A 399 -4.20 0.47 -14.95
C ARG A 399 -3.84 1.92 -15.24
N LYS A 400 -4.73 2.69 -15.88
CA LYS A 400 -4.49 4.11 -16.18
C LYS A 400 -4.70 5.01 -14.97
N GLU A 401 -5.66 4.69 -14.11
CA GLU A 401 -6.01 5.51 -12.94
C GLU A 401 -5.09 5.27 -11.74
N LEU A 402 -4.66 4.01 -11.55
CA LEU A 402 -3.90 3.56 -10.39
C LEU A 402 -2.54 2.96 -10.81
N PRO A 403 -1.73 3.67 -11.63
CA PRO A 403 -0.41 3.15 -12.01
C PRO A 403 0.53 3.17 -10.80
N PHE A 404 1.53 2.28 -10.84
CA PHE A 404 2.57 2.17 -9.82
C PHE A 404 2.06 1.67 -8.45
N GLY A 405 3.01 1.54 -7.52
CA GLY A 405 2.72 1.19 -6.14
C GLY A 405 2.19 -0.23 -6.02
N TYR A 406 1.11 -0.39 -5.25
CA TYR A 406 0.58 -1.69 -4.86
C TYR A 406 -0.52 -2.20 -5.80
N HIS A 407 -1.28 -1.29 -6.43
CA HIS A 407 -2.53 -1.64 -7.09
C HIS A 407 -2.34 -2.64 -8.22
N ARG A 408 -1.39 -2.38 -9.15
CA ARG A 408 -1.19 -3.29 -10.28
C ARG A 408 -0.63 -4.64 -9.87
N PHE A 409 0.31 -4.66 -8.90
CA PHE A 409 0.85 -5.90 -8.35
C PHE A 409 -0.24 -6.75 -7.71
N PHE A 410 -1.12 -6.13 -6.91
CA PHE A 410 -2.24 -6.81 -6.27
C PHE A 410 -3.31 -7.25 -7.27
N ASP A 411 -3.62 -6.43 -8.28
CA ASP A 411 -4.56 -6.78 -9.34
C ASP A 411 -4.06 -7.99 -10.14
N LEU A 412 -2.78 -8.05 -10.50
CA LEU A 412 -2.21 -9.24 -11.14
C LEU A 412 -2.37 -10.47 -10.24
N LYS A 413 -2.01 -10.38 -8.96
CA LYS A 413 -2.13 -11.51 -8.03
C LYS A 413 -3.56 -12.04 -7.90
N ARG A 414 -4.54 -11.18 -7.67
CA ARG A 414 -5.93 -11.59 -7.45
C ARG A 414 -6.64 -12.05 -8.73
N LEU A 415 -6.25 -11.52 -9.90
CA LEU A 415 -6.84 -11.91 -11.19
C LEU A 415 -6.16 -13.15 -11.78
N ASN A 416 -4.88 -13.39 -11.49
CA ASN A 416 -4.13 -14.55 -11.99
C ASN A 416 -4.64 -15.90 -11.46
N ILE A 417 -5.40 -15.90 -10.36
CA ILE A 417 -6.08 -17.10 -9.84
C ILE A 417 -7.44 -17.35 -10.52
N GLU A 418 -7.84 -16.51 -11.47
CA GLU A 418 -9.02 -16.68 -12.31
C GLU A 418 -8.56 -16.92 -13.76
N PRO A 419 -8.69 -18.14 -14.32
CA PRO A 419 -8.16 -18.46 -15.65
C PRO A 419 -8.64 -17.52 -16.78
N GLU A 420 -9.85 -16.96 -16.64
CA GLU A 420 -10.43 -16.00 -17.59
C GLU A 420 -9.70 -14.64 -17.61
N TYR A 421 -9.07 -14.25 -16.50
CA TYR A 421 -8.39 -12.94 -16.34
C TYR A 421 -6.88 -13.05 -16.11
N ALA A 422 -6.36 -14.28 -16.04
CA ALA A 422 -4.94 -14.54 -15.85
C ALA A 422 -4.11 -13.96 -17.00
N LYS A 423 -3.02 -13.28 -16.64
CA LYS A 423 -2.14 -12.60 -17.60
C LYS A 423 -0.70 -13.05 -17.44
N THR A 424 -0.13 -13.66 -18.49
CA THR A 424 1.32 -13.74 -18.65
C THR A 424 1.85 -12.35 -19.00
N VAL A 425 2.69 -11.78 -18.12
CA VAL A 425 3.34 -10.50 -18.41
C VAL A 425 4.56 -10.76 -19.29
N VAL A 426 4.70 -9.99 -20.38
CA VAL A 426 5.77 -10.17 -21.36
C VAL A 426 6.59 -8.89 -21.48
N ARG A 427 7.92 -9.01 -21.46
CA ARG A 427 8.84 -7.91 -21.76
C ARG A 427 9.81 -8.31 -22.86
N LYS A 428 9.93 -7.45 -23.88
CA LYS A 428 11.02 -7.51 -24.85
C LYS A 428 12.11 -6.52 -24.42
N PHE A 429 13.33 -7.00 -24.22
CA PHE A 429 14.41 -6.18 -23.66
C PHE A 429 15.81 -6.69 -24.09
N PRO A 430 16.80 -5.81 -24.36
CA PRO A 430 16.65 -4.36 -24.51
C PRO A 430 15.83 -3.98 -25.75
N ILE A 431 15.37 -2.73 -25.80
CA ILE A 431 14.64 -2.16 -26.94
C ILE A 431 15.56 -1.26 -27.80
N VAL A 432 16.53 -0.58 -27.18
CA VAL A 432 17.39 0.44 -27.82
C VAL A 432 18.82 -0.07 -28.05
N SER A 433 19.42 -0.71 -27.05
CA SER A 433 20.81 -1.15 -27.11
C SER A 433 21.00 -2.27 -28.13
N THR A 434 21.99 -2.09 -28.99
CA THR A 434 22.47 -3.12 -29.93
C THR A 434 23.66 -3.90 -29.39
N ALA A 435 24.15 -3.56 -28.19
CA ALA A 435 25.31 -4.21 -27.58
C ALA A 435 24.99 -5.60 -27.02
N VAL A 436 23.72 -5.88 -26.73
CA VAL A 436 23.24 -7.21 -26.31
C VAL A 436 21.99 -7.58 -27.13
N PRO A 437 21.77 -8.87 -27.45
CA PRO A 437 20.58 -9.31 -28.17
C PRO A 437 19.29 -8.99 -27.41
N GLN A 438 18.22 -8.67 -28.15
CA GLN A 438 16.89 -8.54 -27.59
C GLN A 438 16.33 -9.92 -27.24
N GLU A 439 15.90 -10.08 -25.99
CA GLU A 439 15.29 -11.28 -25.46
C GLU A 439 13.83 -11.02 -25.05
N THR A 440 13.06 -12.10 -24.90
CA THR A 440 11.71 -12.06 -24.35
C THR A 440 11.68 -12.69 -22.98
N TYR A 441 11.27 -11.91 -21.97
CA TYR A 441 11.11 -12.34 -20.58
C TYR A 441 9.63 -12.46 -20.26
N THR A 442 9.22 -13.55 -19.63
CA THR A 442 7.82 -13.79 -19.24
C THR A 442 7.68 -13.99 -17.73
N LEU A 443 6.59 -13.46 -17.18
CA LEU A 443 6.15 -13.75 -15.82
C LEU A 443 4.80 -14.43 -15.92
N GLU A 444 4.80 -15.74 -15.64
CA GLU A 444 3.59 -16.55 -15.71
C GLU A 444 2.63 -16.24 -14.55
N PRO A 445 1.30 -16.36 -14.76
CA PRO A 445 0.29 -16.03 -13.75
C PRO A 445 0.49 -16.73 -12.39
N ASN A 446 0.99 -17.97 -12.42
CA ASN A 446 1.23 -18.81 -11.26
C ASN A 446 2.67 -18.74 -10.72
N SER A 447 3.50 -17.82 -11.23
CA SER A 447 4.89 -17.69 -10.82
C SER A 447 5.02 -17.41 -9.33
N ARG A 448 5.98 -18.08 -8.67
CA ARG A 448 6.34 -17.82 -7.27
C ARG A 448 6.83 -16.39 -7.04
N MET A 449 7.25 -15.68 -8.09
CA MET A 449 7.77 -14.33 -7.97
C MET A 449 6.75 -13.35 -7.40
N TYR A 450 5.45 -13.60 -7.61
CA TYR A 450 4.36 -12.82 -7.03
C TYR A 450 4.27 -12.92 -5.49
N ILE A 451 5.03 -13.83 -4.87
CA ILE A 451 5.16 -13.93 -3.42
C ILE A 451 6.56 -13.43 -3.07
N ILE A 452 6.65 -12.27 -2.42
CA ILE A 452 7.92 -11.71 -2.02
C ILE A 452 8.46 -12.51 -0.83
N PRO A 453 9.73 -12.95 -0.85
CA PRO A 453 10.33 -13.61 0.30
C PRO A 453 10.29 -12.72 1.54
N PHE A 454 10.12 -13.33 2.71
CA PHE A 454 10.39 -12.61 3.95
C PHE A 454 11.86 -12.19 3.99
N PRO A 455 12.18 -11.03 4.60
CA PRO A 455 13.56 -10.59 4.71
C PRO A 455 14.41 -11.56 5.53
N LEU A 456 15.68 -11.73 5.16
CA LEU A 456 16.61 -12.61 5.87
C LEU A 456 16.75 -12.24 7.34
N ASP A 457 16.94 -10.96 7.65
CA ASP A 457 17.12 -10.48 9.03
C ASP A 457 15.92 -10.83 9.94
N VAL A 458 14.72 -10.90 9.38
CA VAL A 458 13.52 -11.35 10.09
C VAL A 458 13.56 -12.85 10.35
N MET A 459 13.88 -13.65 9.33
CA MET A 459 13.90 -15.11 9.46
C MET A 459 15.05 -15.61 10.34
N GLU A 460 16.20 -14.93 10.33
CA GLU A 460 17.34 -15.21 11.23
C GLU A 460 16.99 -14.91 12.69
N LYS A 461 16.30 -13.80 12.94
CA LYS A 461 15.86 -13.42 14.30
C LYS A 461 14.74 -14.30 14.83
N ASN A 462 13.84 -14.76 13.96
CA ASN A 462 12.69 -15.57 14.34
C ASN A 462 12.52 -16.78 13.40
N PRO A 463 13.01 -17.98 13.78
CA PRO A 463 12.93 -19.18 12.96
C PRO A 463 11.49 -19.72 12.77
N ASN A 464 10.50 -19.16 13.47
CA ASN A 464 9.09 -19.48 13.24
C ASN A 464 8.52 -18.77 11.99
N ILE A 465 9.21 -17.75 11.48
CA ILE A 465 8.87 -17.08 10.22
C ILE A 465 9.57 -17.81 9.07
N ARG A 466 8.87 -18.76 8.47
CA ARG A 466 9.35 -19.51 7.30
C ARG A 466 8.82 -18.91 6.00
N LEU A 467 9.46 -19.14 4.87
CA LEU A 467 8.98 -18.67 3.57
C LEU A 467 7.57 -19.21 3.22
N ASN A 468 6.86 -18.47 2.37
CA ASN A 468 5.58 -18.90 1.76
C ASN A 468 5.78 -19.49 0.34
N THR A 469 7.03 -19.63 -0.08
CA THR A 469 7.48 -20.23 -1.33
C THR A 469 8.38 -21.44 -1.03
N ASN A 470 8.79 -22.14 -2.07
CA ASN A 470 9.76 -23.25 -2.01
C ASN A 470 11.22 -22.79 -2.20
N GLU A 471 11.51 -21.50 -1.98
CA GLU A 471 12.87 -20.97 -2.11
C GLU A 471 13.77 -21.43 -0.95
N VAL A 472 15.08 -21.46 -1.20
CA VAL A 472 16.08 -21.95 -0.25
C VAL A 472 16.48 -20.83 0.71
N VAL A 473 16.43 -21.12 2.02
CA VAL A 473 16.96 -20.26 3.07
C VAL A 473 18.44 -20.62 3.31
N PRO A 474 19.34 -19.65 3.49
CA PRO A 474 20.78 -19.89 3.46
C PRO A 474 21.39 -20.52 4.74
N PHE A 475 20.58 -20.87 5.75
CA PHE A 475 21.02 -21.40 7.04
C PHE A 475 20.21 -22.63 7.47
#